data_AF-A0AAE1UWE5-F1
#
_entry.id   AF-A0AAE1UWE5-F1
#
_cell.length_a   1.000
_cell.length_b   1.000
_cell.length_c   1.000
_cell.angle_alpha   90.00
_cell.angle_beta   90.00
_cell.angle_gamma   90.00
#
_symmetry.space_group_name_H-M   'P 1'
#
loop_
_entity.id
_entity.type
_entity.pdbx_description
1 polymer ?
#
loop_
_entity_poly.entity_id
_entity_poly.type
_entity_poly.pdbx_seq_one_letter_code
_entity_poly.pdbx_strand_id
1 'polypeptide(L)'
;MASYAPLFVNENDRRWNPDAIVFTSSEMYGTPSYWMQHFFKESNGATLLSSSVQTNPSNSLTASAITWRNSADNNDYLRIKVVNFGTTPVTLKISISGLGQNSLETC
;
A
#
# COMPACT_ATOMS: atom_id res chain seq x y z
N MET A 1 -0.39 -12.24 8.22
CA MET A 1 -0.16 -11.06 9.08
C MET A 1 1.26 -10.57 8.84
N ALA A 2 1.46 -9.27 8.67
CA ALA A 2 2.78 -8.66 8.49
C ALA A 2 2.85 -7.36 9.30
N SER A 3 4.00 -7.07 9.89
CA SER A 3 4.22 -5.89 10.75
C SER A 3 5.62 -5.34 10.55
N TYR A 4 5.76 -4.02 10.56
CA TYR A 4 7.08 -3.39 10.63
C TYR A 4 7.60 -3.39 12.06
N ALA A 5 8.90 -3.64 12.21
CA ALA A 5 9.57 -3.60 13.49
C ALA A 5 10.92 -2.87 13.37
N PRO A 6 11.27 -2.02 14.35
CA PRO A 6 10.48 -1.70 15.55
C PRO A 6 9.39 -0.64 15.29
N LEU A 7 8.35 -0.62 16.14
CA LEU A 7 7.14 0.19 15.90
C LEU A 7 7.28 1.64 16.41
N PHE A 8 7.80 1.81 17.63
CA PHE A 8 7.88 3.10 18.30
C PHE A 8 9.31 3.38 18.77
N VAL A 9 9.75 4.62 18.60
CA VAL A 9 11.01 5.11 19.18
C VAL A 9 10.85 6.51 19.73
N ASN A 10 11.38 6.74 20.94
CA ASN A 10 11.53 8.09 21.47
C ASN A 10 12.70 8.75 20.76
N GLU A 11 12.50 9.92 20.18
CA GLU A 11 13.53 10.67 19.47
C GLU A 11 14.78 10.94 20.33
N ASN A 12 14.59 11.10 21.65
CA ASN A 12 15.65 11.40 22.62
C ASN A 12 16.38 10.16 23.18
N ASP A 13 15.93 8.93 22.89
CA ASP A 13 16.59 7.67 23.33
C ASP A 13 16.58 6.63 22.19
N ARG A 14 17.05 7.07 21.02
CA ARG A 14 17.09 6.25 19.82
C ARG A 14 18.31 5.34 19.82
N ARG A 15 18.08 4.03 19.84
CA ARG A 15 19.13 3.00 19.81
C ARG A 15 19.18 2.21 18.50
N TRP A 16 18.12 2.28 17.70
CA TRP A 16 17.97 1.56 16.43
C TRP A 16 17.30 2.47 15.40
N ASN A 17 17.61 2.27 14.12
CA ASN A 17 17.00 2.98 13.00
C ASN A 17 16.75 2.01 11.82
N PRO A 18 15.63 2.13 11.08
CA PRO A 18 14.49 3.02 11.31
C PRO A 18 13.37 2.36 12.13
N ASP A 19 12.46 3.18 12.67
CA ASP A 19 11.22 2.77 13.33
C ASP A 19 10.02 3.35 12.57
N ALA A 20 8.85 2.75 12.72
CA ALA A 20 7.66 3.24 12.02
C ALA A 20 7.18 4.60 12.56
N ILE A 21 7.11 4.76 13.89
CA ILE A 21 6.59 5.97 14.55
C ILE A 21 7.66 6.52 15.49
N VAL A 22 7.96 7.80 15.32
CA VAL A 22 8.91 8.55 16.15
C VAL A 22 8.12 9.52 17.01
N PHE A 23 8.44 9.61 18.30
CA PHE A 23 7.72 10.49 19.22
C PHE A 23 8.65 11.20 20.21
N THR A 24 8.18 12.33 20.74
CA THR A 24 8.74 13.06 21.88
C THR A 24 7.73 13.08 23.03
N SER A 25 7.96 13.86 24.09
CA SER A 25 6.97 14.01 25.17
C SER A 25 5.68 14.73 24.75
N SER A 26 5.68 15.42 23.60
CA SER A 26 4.54 16.25 23.17
C SER A 26 4.09 16.01 21.73
N GLU A 27 4.90 15.37 20.90
CA GLU A 27 4.66 15.27 19.45
C GLU A 27 5.00 13.86 18.92
N MET A 28 4.47 13.52 17.74
CA MET A 28 4.81 12.28 17.04
C MET A 28 4.66 12.41 15.53
N TYR A 29 5.45 11.64 14.78
CA TYR A 29 5.34 11.53 13.33
C TYR A 29 5.58 10.09 12.83
N GLY A 30 4.97 9.75 11.71
CA GLY A 30 5.18 8.49 11.01
C GLY A 30 6.27 8.60 9.95
N THR A 31 7.19 7.64 9.92
CA THR A 31 8.21 7.52 8.86
C THR A 31 7.59 7.03 7.55
N PRO A 32 8.30 7.05 6.40
CA PRO A 32 7.78 6.49 5.16
C PRO A 32 7.30 5.03 5.30
N SER A 33 7.94 4.24 6.18
CA SER A 33 7.55 2.86 6.47
C SER A 33 6.21 2.76 7.23
N TYR A 34 5.87 3.72 8.08
CA TYR A 34 4.53 3.81 8.69
C TYR A 34 3.46 4.05 7.63
N TRP A 35 3.68 5.02 6.74
CA TRP A 35 2.72 5.34 5.68
C TRP A 35 2.57 4.19 4.68
N MET A 36 3.66 3.48 4.36
CA MET A 36 3.59 2.26 3.56
C MET A 36 2.65 1.23 4.21
N GLN A 37 2.80 0.93 5.51
CA GLN A 37 1.85 0.05 6.20
C GLN A 37 0.43 0.61 6.21
N HIS A 38 0.27 1.93 6.36
CA HIS A 38 -1.04 2.58 6.34
C HIS A 38 -1.77 2.36 5.01
N PHE A 39 -1.07 2.44 3.87
CA PHE A 39 -1.64 2.14 2.55
C PHE A 39 -2.05 0.66 2.41
N PHE A 40 -1.44 -0.23 3.20
CA PHE A 40 -1.71 -1.66 3.17
C PHE A 40 -2.66 -2.17 4.26
N LYS A 41 -3.16 -1.30 5.14
CA LYS A 41 -4.05 -1.71 6.26
C LYS A 41 -5.35 -2.36 5.78
N GLU A 42 -5.92 -1.87 4.68
CA GLU A 42 -7.17 -2.36 4.06
C GLU A 42 -6.91 -3.59 3.16
N SER A 43 -6.16 -4.55 3.67
CA SER A 43 -5.92 -5.85 3.02
C SER A 43 -6.43 -7.03 3.85
N ASN A 44 -6.93 -6.78 5.07
CA ASN A 44 -7.48 -7.84 5.91
C ASN A 44 -8.86 -8.27 5.37
N GLY A 45 -9.10 -9.58 5.29
CA GLY A 45 -10.32 -10.14 4.70
C GLY A 45 -10.47 -9.92 3.19
N ALA A 46 -9.44 -9.40 2.51
CA ALA A 46 -9.45 -9.18 1.08
C ALA A 46 -9.13 -10.47 0.30
N THR A 47 -9.65 -10.59 -0.92
CA THR A 47 -9.30 -11.66 -1.86
C THR A 47 -8.23 -11.17 -2.83
N LEU A 48 -7.12 -11.91 -2.91
CA LEU A 48 -6.06 -11.62 -3.88
C LEU A 48 -6.53 -11.99 -5.29
N LEU A 49 -6.43 -11.06 -6.22
CA LEU A 49 -6.72 -11.31 -7.62
C LEU A 49 -5.45 -11.73 -8.38
N SER A 50 -5.63 -12.56 -9.40
CA SER A 50 -4.56 -12.83 -10.36
C SER A 50 -4.26 -11.55 -11.15
N SER A 51 -3.03 -11.05 -11.03
CA SER A 51 -2.57 -9.85 -11.71
C SER A 51 -1.15 -10.09 -12.23
N SER A 52 -0.90 -9.70 -13.48
CA SER A 52 0.45 -9.72 -14.06
C SER A 52 0.91 -8.30 -14.37
N VAL A 53 2.13 -7.97 -13.99
CA VAL A 53 2.79 -6.73 -14.42
C VAL A 53 3.73 -7.08 -15.56
N GLN A 54 3.43 -6.58 -16.76
CA GLN A 54 4.32 -6.74 -17.91
C GLN A 54 5.41 -5.68 -17.81
N THR A 55 6.61 -6.09 -17.43
CA THR A 55 7.74 -5.18 -17.27
C THR A 55 8.98 -5.73 -17.95
N ASN A 56 9.86 -4.84 -18.42
CA ASN A 56 11.23 -5.24 -18.75
C ASN A 56 11.95 -5.67 -17.46
N PRO A 57 12.93 -6.58 -17.51
CA PRO A 57 13.66 -7.04 -16.32
C PRO A 57 14.40 -5.94 -15.56
N SER A 58 14.66 -4.80 -16.21
CA SER A 58 15.25 -3.59 -15.60
C SER A 58 14.24 -2.66 -14.93
N ASN A 59 12.93 -2.91 -15.09
CA ASN A 59 11.90 -2.06 -14.49
C ASN A 59 11.76 -2.39 -13.00
N SER A 60 11.91 -1.35 -12.18
CA SER A 60 11.74 -1.40 -10.74
C SER A 60 10.27 -1.21 -10.34
N LEU A 61 9.39 -2.07 -10.85
CA LEU A 61 7.94 -1.96 -10.66
C LEU A 61 7.35 -3.27 -10.14
N THR A 62 6.51 -3.19 -9.11
CA THR A 62 5.67 -4.30 -8.67
C THR A 62 4.24 -3.83 -8.45
N ALA A 63 3.27 -4.71 -8.67
CA ALA A 63 1.88 -4.39 -8.41
C ALA A 63 1.11 -5.62 -7.94
N SER A 64 0.02 -5.37 -7.23
CA SER A 64 -0.96 -6.37 -6.82
C SER A 64 -2.37 -5.79 -6.90
N ALA A 65 -3.35 -6.66 -7.12
CA ALA A 65 -4.76 -6.31 -7.09
C ALA A 65 -5.50 -7.18 -6.08
N ILE A 66 -6.40 -6.56 -5.31
CA ILE A 66 -7.28 -7.25 -4.37
C ILE A 66 -8.72 -6.78 -4.56
N THR A 67 -9.68 -7.64 -4.27
CA THR A 67 -11.04 -7.22 -3.93
C THR A 67 -11.20 -7.19 -2.42
N TRP A 68 -11.81 -6.13 -1.91
CA TRP A 68 -12.03 -5.95 -0.49
C TRP A 68 -13.41 -5.34 -0.27
N ARG A 69 -14.17 -5.90 0.67
CA ARG A 69 -15.44 -5.35 1.11
C ARG A 69 -15.20 -4.39 2.26
N ASN A 70 -15.64 -3.15 2.12
CA ASN A 70 -15.56 -2.19 3.20
C ASN A 70 -16.61 -2.51 4.26
N SER A 71 -16.18 -2.71 5.49
CA SER A 71 -17.10 -2.98 6.60
C SER A 71 -18.00 -1.79 6.95
N ALA A 72 -17.62 -0.55 6.59
CA ALA A 72 -18.38 0.65 6.95
C ALA A 72 -19.61 0.89 6.06
N ASP A 73 -19.50 0.64 4.75
CA ASP A 73 -20.57 0.87 3.77
C ASP A 73 -21.06 -0.42 3.09
N ASN A 74 -20.41 -1.56 3.38
CA ASN A 74 -20.71 -2.88 2.83
C ASN A 74 -20.53 -2.99 1.29
N ASN A 75 -19.79 -2.06 0.68
CA ASN A 75 -19.49 -2.07 -0.75
C ASN A 75 -18.22 -2.86 -1.07
N ASP A 76 -18.17 -3.43 -2.27
CA ASP A 76 -17.01 -4.13 -2.81
C ASP A 76 -16.10 -3.17 -3.59
N TYR A 77 -14.82 -3.18 -3.27
CA TYR A 77 -13.81 -2.34 -3.91
C TYR A 77 -12.74 -3.19 -4.59
N LEU A 78 -12.41 -2.82 -5.83
CA LEU A 78 -11.17 -3.22 -6.48
C LEU A 78 -10.05 -2.27 -6.06
N ARG A 79 -9.01 -2.78 -5.41
CA ARG A 79 -7.82 -1.99 -5.04
C ARG A 79 -6.61 -2.49 -5.79
N ILE A 80 -5.97 -1.60 -6.55
CA ILE A 80 -4.71 -1.86 -7.26
C ILE A 80 -3.62 -1.07 -6.56
N LYS A 81 -2.59 -1.77 -6.07
CA LYS A 81 -1.44 -1.16 -5.39
C LYS A 81 -0.23 -1.34 -6.28
N VAL A 82 0.43 -0.24 -6.63
CA VAL A 82 1.60 -0.21 -7.51
C VAL A 82 2.76 0.46 -6.79
N VAL A 83 3.94 -0.14 -6.84
CA VAL A 83 5.16 0.40 -6.24
C VAL A 83 6.21 0.55 -7.34
N ASN A 84 6.59 1.79 -7.61
CA ASN A 84 7.79 2.11 -8.38
C ASN A 84 8.94 2.33 -7.39
N PHE A 85 9.86 1.37 -7.33
CA PHE A 85 11.07 1.44 -6.49
C PHE A 85 12.32 1.83 -7.31
N GLY A 86 12.11 2.31 -8.54
CA GLY A 86 13.16 2.87 -9.40
C GLY A 86 13.33 4.37 -9.18
N THR A 87 14.32 4.94 -9.88
CA THR A 87 14.66 6.37 -9.78
C THR A 87 14.00 7.23 -10.86
N THR A 88 13.27 6.62 -11.81
CA THR A 88 12.64 7.31 -12.93
C THR A 88 11.11 7.16 -12.90
N PRO A 89 10.35 8.19 -13.33
CA PRO A 89 8.90 8.07 -13.52
C PRO A 89 8.55 7.00 -14.57
N VAL A 90 7.45 6.27 -14.35
CA VAL A 90 6.97 5.20 -15.24
C VAL A 90 5.52 5.47 -15.63
N THR A 91 5.23 5.46 -16.93
CA THR A 91 3.85 5.52 -17.44
C THR A 91 3.21 4.14 -17.34
N LEU A 92 2.09 4.05 -16.61
CA LEU A 92 1.38 2.79 -16.39
C LEU A 92 0.15 2.71 -17.29
N LYS A 93 -0.03 1.54 -17.92
CA LYS A 93 -1.29 1.16 -18.60
C LYS A 93 -1.92 0.04 -17.79
N ILE A 94 -3.12 0.27 -17.29
CA ILE A 94 -3.87 -0.70 -16.48
C ILE A 94 -5.04 -1.20 -17.32
N SER A 95 -5.09 -2.52 -17.50
CA SER A 95 -6.20 -3.21 -18.18
C SER A 95 -6.86 -4.15 -17.19
N ILE A 96 -8.18 -4.04 -17.05
CA ILE A 96 -8.97 -4.86 -16.15
C ILE A 96 -10.03 -5.59 -16.98
N SER A 97 -10.12 -6.91 -16.81
CA SER A 97 -11.12 -7.75 -17.45
C SER A 97 -12.17 -8.21 -16.44
N GLY A 98 -13.39 -8.49 -16.91
CA GLY A 98 -14.47 -9.02 -16.06
C GLY A 98 -15.26 -7.98 -15.25
N LEU A 99 -14.98 -6.68 -15.43
CA LEU A 99 -15.84 -5.61 -14.93
C LEU A 99 -17.07 -5.43 -15.83
N GLY A 100 -18.26 -5.36 -15.24
CA GLY A 100 -19.49 -5.04 -15.97
C GLY A 100 -19.49 -3.58 -16.47
N GLN A 101 -20.25 -3.29 -17.52
CA GLN A 101 -20.48 -1.91 -17.96
C GLN A 101 -20.99 -1.04 -16.79
N ASN A 102 -20.49 0.19 -16.67
CA ASN A 102 -20.84 1.18 -15.63
C ASN A 102 -20.47 0.83 -14.18
N SER A 103 -19.50 -0.07 -13.97
CA SER A 103 -19.01 -0.45 -12.63
C SER A 103 -17.99 0.52 -12.01
N LEU A 104 -17.66 1.61 -12.70
CA LEU A 104 -16.69 2.61 -12.24
C LEU A 104 -17.45 3.87 -11.80
N GLU A 105 -17.50 4.10 -10.49
CA GLU A 105 -17.81 5.43 -9.97
C GLU A 105 -16.52 6.26 -10.00
N THR A 106 -16.50 7.32 -10.80
CA THR A 106 -15.42 8.30 -10.80
C THR A 106 -15.62 9.27 -9.65
N CYS A 107 -14.61 9.40 -8.77
CA CYS A 107 -14.56 10.41 -7.71
C CYS A 107 -14.56 11.83 -8.24
#